data_AF-A0A7V9U2G6-F1
#
_entry.id   AF-A0A7V9U2G6-F1
#
_cell.length_a   1.000
_cell.length_b   1.000
_cell.length_c   1.000
_cell.angle_alpha   90.00
_cell.angle_beta   90.00
_cell.angle_gamma   90.00
#
_symmetry.space_group_name_H-M   'P 1'
#
loop_
_entity.id
_entity.type
_entity.pdbx_description
1 polymer ?
#
loop_
_entity_poly.entity_id
_entity_poly.type
_entity_poly.pdbx_seq_one_letter_code
_entity_poly.pdbx_strand_id
1 'polypeptide(L)'
;MNFWRSTRTIAAVILASCSGDSSRPNPGDTATLTSRIDSAPSPASGTTSGDDGAAPVRARIAAATSRAPCLHTGLWEQCSVEKRLAQAGFVVKRIEGEARRPGFSIPATVLQLGRSRLEVFVYQSEADMARDIARLDTLRVAPPGVQPLWDVTPMLIRSGNLAAVLLSQNARQAERVALALTAGAPQPGSPR
;
A
#
# COMPACT_ATOMS: atom_id res chain seq x y z
N MET A 1 -26.74 43.74 10.41
CA MET A 1 -27.25 42.72 11.36
C MET A 1 -28.56 42.18 10.82
N ASN A 2 -28.54 41.12 9.99
CA ASN A 2 -29.76 40.50 9.48
C ASN A 2 -29.77 39.03 9.89
N PHE A 3 -30.61 38.74 10.88
CA PHE A 3 -30.95 37.41 11.36
C PHE A 3 -31.93 36.76 10.38
N TRP A 4 -31.60 35.60 9.83
CA TRP A 4 -32.62 34.71 9.28
C TRP A 4 -32.58 33.37 10.03
N ARG A 5 -33.51 33.25 10.97
CA ARG A 5 -33.92 31.97 11.55
C ARG A 5 -34.81 31.28 10.52
N SER A 6 -34.50 30.05 10.15
CA SER A 6 -35.51 29.13 9.62
C SER A 6 -35.38 27.81 10.37
N THR A 7 -36.51 27.39 10.91
CA THR A 7 -36.66 26.30 11.88
C THR A 7 -37.56 25.25 11.24
N ARG A 8 -37.32 23.98 11.62
CA ARG A 8 -38.19 22.79 11.45
C ARG A 8 -38.12 22.17 10.05
N THR A 9 -38.08 20.85 9.88
CA THR A 9 -38.92 19.84 10.53
C THR A 9 -38.24 18.47 10.47
N ILE A 10 -38.42 17.70 11.56
CA ILE A 10 -38.05 16.30 11.72
C ILE A 10 -39.01 15.43 10.89
N ALA A 11 -38.48 14.50 10.09
CA ALA A 11 -39.24 13.36 9.59
C ALA A 11 -38.45 12.09 9.90
N ALA A 12 -38.96 11.32 10.85
CA ALA A 12 -38.57 9.95 11.11
C ALA A 12 -39.47 9.02 10.26
N VAL A 13 -38.88 8.07 9.53
CA VAL A 13 -39.61 6.94 8.92
C VAL A 13 -38.86 5.64 9.18
N ILE A 14 -39.42 4.92 10.15
CA ILE A 14 -39.69 3.49 10.32
C ILE A 14 -38.95 2.45 9.44
N LEU A 15 -38.45 1.45 10.18
CA LEU A 15 -37.88 0.13 9.86
C LEU A 15 -38.62 -0.70 8.79
N ALA A 16 -37.84 -1.41 7.97
CA ALA A 16 -38.26 -2.68 7.36
C ALA A 16 -37.14 -3.72 7.54
N SER A 17 -37.46 -4.74 8.32
CA SER A 17 -36.67 -5.95 8.54
C SER A 17 -36.99 -6.96 7.44
N CYS A 18 -35.96 -7.55 6.82
CA CYS A 18 -36.09 -8.83 6.12
C CYS A 18 -34.98 -9.76 6.63
N SER A 19 -35.39 -10.67 7.51
CA SER A 19 -34.65 -11.89 7.83
C SER A 19 -34.60 -12.80 6.60
N GLY A 20 -33.42 -13.32 6.30
CA GLY A 20 -33.19 -14.38 5.32
C GLY A 20 -32.14 -15.33 5.88
N ASP A 21 -32.63 -16.31 6.63
CA ASP A 21 -31.89 -17.44 7.21
C ASP A 21 -31.66 -18.55 6.18
N SER A 22 -30.73 -19.46 6.48
CA SER A 22 -30.53 -20.80 5.90
C SER A 22 -29.59 -20.95 4.70
N SER A 23 -28.33 -21.31 5.00
CA SER A 23 -27.57 -22.28 4.19
C SER A 23 -26.85 -23.24 5.13
N ARG A 24 -27.39 -24.46 5.22
CA ARG A 24 -26.82 -25.58 5.98
C ARG A 24 -25.56 -26.14 5.28
N PRO A 25 -24.58 -26.65 6.05
CA PRO A 25 -23.45 -27.42 5.52
C PRO A 25 -23.86 -28.86 5.19
N ASN A 26 -23.33 -29.40 4.09
CA ASN A 26 -23.47 -30.81 3.71
C ASN A 26 -22.30 -31.63 4.32
N PRO A 27 -22.55 -32.76 5.01
CA PRO A 27 -21.50 -33.64 5.53
C PRO A 27 -21.18 -34.75 4.53
N GLY A 28 -19.89 -35.01 4.32
CA GLY A 28 -19.41 -36.15 3.56
C GLY A 28 -18.37 -35.75 2.53
N ASP A 29 -17.10 -35.82 2.91
CA ASP A 29 -16.19 -36.76 2.25
C ASP A 29 -14.94 -36.92 3.11
N THR A 30 -14.89 -38.08 3.75
CA THR A 30 -13.70 -38.74 4.27
C THR A 30 -12.67 -38.92 3.16
N ALA A 31 -11.49 -38.33 3.32
CA ALA A 31 -10.30 -38.82 2.66
C ALA A 31 -9.12 -38.77 3.65
N THR A 32 -8.95 -39.88 4.35
CA THR A 32 -7.73 -40.29 5.03
C THR A 32 -6.58 -40.27 4.03
N LEU A 33 -5.55 -39.47 4.29
CA LEU A 33 -4.24 -39.67 3.68
C LEU A 33 -3.17 -39.49 4.75
N THR A 34 -2.96 -40.59 5.45
CA THR A 34 -1.79 -40.94 6.23
C THR A 34 -0.54 -40.71 5.39
N SER A 35 0.24 -39.66 5.69
CA SER A 35 1.57 -39.50 5.11
C SER A 35 2.63 -39.67 6.19
N ARG A 36 3.46 -40.67 5.94
CA ARG A 36 4.54 -41.21 6.77
C ARG A 36 5.60 -40.12 7.00
N ILE A 37 5.95 -39.87 8.26
CA ILE A 37 7.21 -39.21 8.60
C ILE A 37 8.22 -40.32 8.85
N ASP A 38 8.93 -40.70 7.79
CA ASP A 38 10.19 -41.44 7.86
C ASP A 38 11.29 -40.39 8.11
N SER A 39 11.85 -40.40 9.31
CA SER A 39 13.03 -39.59 9.65
C SER A 39 14.10 -40.53 10.20
N ALA A 40 14.98 -40.99 9.33
CA ALA A 40 16.23 -41.62 9.70
C ALA A 40 17.20 -40.58 10.33
N PRO A 41 17.91 -40.91 11.42
CA PRO A 41 18.99 -40.08 11.93
C PRO A 41 20.30 -40.38 11.17
N SER A 42 20.90 -39.35 10.56
CA SER A 42 22.32 -39.40 10.18
C SER A 42 23.16 -38.63 11.20
N PRO A 43 24.21 -39.24 11.79
CA PRO A 43 25.21 -38.55 12.58
C PRO A 43 26.39 -38.12 11.70
N ALA A 44 26.96 -36.95 11.97
CA ALA A 44 28.41 -36.73 12.01
C ALA A 44 28.72 -35.26 12.29
N SER A 45 29.15 -34.97 13.52
CA SER A 45 30.03 -33.85 13.82
C SER A 45 31.45 -34.24 13.44
N GLY A 46 32.17 -33.35 12.75
CA GLY A 46 33.56 -33.54 12.37
C GLY A 46 34.23 -32.21 12.06
N THR A 47 34.64 -31.51 13.12
CA THR A 47 35.49 -30.32 13.10
C THR A 47 36.83 -30.61 12.43
N THR A 48 37.24 -29.78 11.47
CA THR A 48 38.66 -29.51 11.18
C THR A 48 38.83 -28.04 10.81
N SER A 49 39.61 -27.34 11.65
CA SER A 49 40.09 -25.98 11.43
C SER A 49 41.23 -26.01 10.41
N GLY A 50 41.19 -25.10 9.44
CA GLY A 50 42.29 -24.77 8.53
C GLY A 50 42.30 -23.27 8.33
N ASP A 51 43.33 -22.64 8.87
CA ASP A 51 43.70 -21.23 8.80
C ASP A 51 44.06 -20.85 7.36
N ASP A 52 43.62 -19.68 6.87
CA ASP A 52 44.45 -18.79 6.04
C ASP A 52 43.70 -17.50 5.69
N GLY A 53 44.37 -16.37 5.93
CA GLY A 53 43.83 -15.03 5.81
C GLY A 53 43.40 -14.65 4.39
N ALA A 54 42.17 -14.12 4.30
CA ALA A 54 41.79 -13.21 3.24
C ALA A 54 40.77 -12.22 3.80
N ALA A 55 41.12 -10.93 3.77
CA ALA A 55 40.23 -9.83 4.09
C ALA A 55 38.89 -10.03 3.36
N PRO A 56 37.72 -9.74 3.98
CA PRO A 56 36.47 -9.80 3.26
C PRO A 56 36.46 -8.68 2.22
N VAL A 57 36.85 -9.03 0.99
CA VAL A 57 36.46 -8.28 -0.20
C VAL A 57 34.94 -8.30 -0.16
N ARG A 58 34.37 -7.19 0.30
CA ARG A 58 32.94 -6.95 0.35
C ARG A 58 32.45 -7.04 -1.08
N ALA A 59 32.04 -8.24 -1.49
CA ALA A 59 31.38 -8.47 -2.76
C ALA A 59 30.14 -7.58 -2.75
N ARG A 60 30.24 -6.42 -3.42
CA ARG A 60 29.07 -5.68 -3.83
C ARG A 60 28.38 -6.61 -4.80
N ILE A 61 27.40 -7.35 -4.28
CA ILE A 61 26.35 -7.93 -5.12
C ILE A 61 25.76 -6.72 -5.81
N ALA A 62 26.21 -6.47 -7.04
CA ALA A 62 25.49 -5.61 -7.95
C ALA A 62 24.11 -6.26 -8.02
N ALA A 63 23.13 -5.60 -7.40
CA ALA A 63 21.76 -6.04 -7.42
C ALA A 63 21.35 -6.04 -8.88
N ALA A 64 21.48 -7.20 -9.52
CA ALA A 64 20.74 -7.52 -10.70
C ALA A 64 19.29 -7.36 -10.26
N THR A 65 18.67 -6.24 -10.64
CA THR A 65 17.26 -5.95 -10.45
C THR A 65 16.46 -6.92 -11.32
N SER A 66 16.52 -8.21 -11.00
CA SER A 66 15.41 -9.10 -11.28
C SER A 66 14.24 -8.45 -10.54
N ARG A 67 13.23 -8.06 -11.31
CA ARG A 67 12.01 -7.44 -10.80
C ARG A 67 11.43 -8.40 -9.77
N ALA A 68 11.71 -8.14 -8.49
CA ALA A 68 11.30 -9.01 -7.41
C ALA A 68 9.78 -9.22 -7.52
N PRO A 69 9.29 -10.46 -7.37
CA PRO A 69 7.87 -10.72 -7.48
C PRO A 69 7.10 -9.87 -6.47
N CYS A 70 6.01 -9.25 -6.91
CA CYS A 70 5.14 -8.51 -5.99
C CYS A 70 4.58 -9.45 -4.94
N LEU A 71 5.01 -9.23 -3.70
CA LEU A 71 4.53 -10.03 -2.59
C LEU A 71 3.08 -9.64 -2.29
N HIS A 72 2.24 -10.64 -2.07
CA HIS A 72 0.87 -10.46 -1.61
C HIS A 72 0.84 -10.64 -0.09
N THR A 73 1.33 -9.63 0.63
CA THR A 73 1.42 -9.66 2.11
C THR A 73 0.21 -9.01 2.78
N GLY A 74 -0.72 -8.44 2.01
CA GLY A 74 -1.77 -7.57 2.53
C GLY A 74 -1.32 -6.13 2.80
N LEU A 75 -0.02 -5.84 2.63
CA LEU A 75 0.53 -4.49 2.66
C LEU A 75 0.80 -3.99 1.24
N TRP A 76 0.77 -2.67 1.08
CA TRP A 76 1.22 -2.05 -0.15
C TRP A 76 2.72 -2.20 -0.30
N GLU A 77 3.12 -2.48 -1.53
CA GLU A 77 4.49 -2.55 -1.99
C GLU A 77 4.56 -1.72 -3.28
N GLN A 78 5.74 -1.16 -3.57
CA GLN A 78 5.86 -0.26 -4.72
C GLN A 78 5.40 -0.91 -6.03
N CYS A 79 5.72 -2.18 -6.25
CA CYS A 79 5.31 -2.88 -7.46
C CYS A 79 3.81 -3.23 -7.49
N SER A 80 3.16 -3.41 -6.32
CA SER A 80 1.71 -3.67 -6.25
C SER A 80 0.90 -2.40 -6.52
N VAL A 81 1.40 -1.23 -6.11
CA VAL A 81 0.84 0.07 -6.50
C VAL A 81 0.84 0.23 -8.03
N GLU A 82 1.99 0.01 -8.67
CA GLU A 82 2.11 0.12 -10.14
C GLU A 82 1.17 -0.85 -10.86
N LYS A 83 1.12 -2.11 -10.41
CA LYS A 83 0.24 -3.14 -10.98
C LYS A 83 -1.23 -2.77 -10.82
N ARG A 84 -1.64 -2.29 -9.64
CA ARG A 84 -3.04 -1.87 -9.39
C ARG A 84 -3.42 -0.70 -10.28
N LEU A 85 -2.56 0.30 -10.42
CA LEU A 85 -2.79 1.43 -11.32
C LEU A 85 -2.90 0.97 -12.78
N ALA A 86 -2.03 0.06 -13.22
CA ALA A 86 -2.13 -0.53 -14.55
C ALA A 86 -3.45 -1.30 -14.76
N GLN A 87 -3.87 -2.10 -13.78
CA GLN A 87 -5.17 -2.82 -13.80
C GLN A 87 -6.37 -1.87 -13.84
N ALA A 88 -6.26 -0.70 -13.21
CA ALA A 88 -7.27 0.36 -13.29
C ALA A 88 -7.25 1.12 -14.64
N GLY A 89 -6.38 0.71 -15.58
CA GLY A 89 -6.27 1.28 -16.92
C GLY A 89 -5.37 2.52 -17.02
N PHE A 90 -4.50 2.76 -16.04
CA PHE A 90 -3.52 3.84 -16.11
C PHE A 90 -2.22 3.38 -16.79
N VAL A 91 -1.67 4.22 -17.67
CA VAL A 91 -0.30 4.05 -18.16
C VAL A 91 0.66 4.66 -17.13
N VAL A 92 1.35 3.80 -16.39
CA VAL A 92 2.27 4.20 -15.33
C VAL A 92 3.69 4.28 -15.88
N LYS A 93 4.35 5.43 -15.68
CA LYS A 93 5.78 5.58 -15.95
C LYS A 93 6.47 6.00 -14.67
N ARG A 94 7.48 5.25 -14.23
CA ARG A 94 8.34 5.70 -13.13
C ARG A 94 9.25 6.81 -13.64
N ILE A 95 9.36 7.88 -12.87
CA ILE A 95 10.38 8.91 -13.10
C ILE A 95 11.56 8.53 -12.23
N GLU A 96 12.74 8.43 -12.82
CA GLU A 96 13.97 8.15 -12.08
C GLU A 96 14.27 9.28 -11.09
N GLY A 97 14.62 8.89 -9.87
CA GLY A 97 14.82 9.80 -8.74
C GLY A 97 13.73 9.67 -7.68
N GLU A 98 14.12 10.02 -6.46
CA GLU A 98 13.24 10.03 -5.29
C GLU A 98 12.91 11.49 -4.92
N ALA A 99 11.65 11.75 -4.55
CA ALA A 99 11.24 13.07 -4.09
C ALA A 99 11.20 13.10 -2.55
N ARG A 100 12.01 13.94 -1.91
CA ARG A 100 11.89 14.18 -0.46
C ARG A 100 10.95 15.35 -0.21
N ARG A 101 9.95 15.14 0.66
CA ARG A 101 8.94 16.14 1.01
C ARG A 101 8.98 16.43 2.51
N PRO A 102 8.93 17.71 2.95
CA PRO A 102 8.80 18.03 4.35
C PRO A 102 7.60 17.33 4.99
N GLY A 103 7.78 16.79 6.19
CA GLY A 103 6.75 16.10 6.96
C GLY A 103 6.58 14.60 6.68
N PHE A 104 7.14 14.10 5.58
CA PHE A 104 7.27 12.67 5.31
C PHE A 104 8.66 12.19 5.76
N SER A 105 8.72 11.08 6.49
CA SER A 105 9.96 10.48 7.00
C SER A 105 10.71 9.66 5.94
N ILE A 106 10.00 9.21 4.90
CA ILE A 106 10.56 8.42 3.79
C ILE A 106 10.52 9.19 2.47
N PRO A 107 11.45 8.91 1.54
CA PRO A 107 11.37 9.45 0.19
C PRO A 107 10.16 8.90 -0.58
N ALA A 108 9.63 9.71 -1.50
CA ALA A 108 8.58 9.30 -2.41
C ALA A 108 9.15 8.66 -3.68
N THR A 109 8.51 7.59 -4.15
CA THR A 109 8.65 7.14 -5.53
C THR A 109 7.74 7.98 -6.42
N VAL A 110 8.29 8.56 -7.49
CA VAL A 110 7.54 9.43 -8.39
C VAL A 110 7.04 8.66 -9.60
N LEU A 111 5.72 8.65 -9.80
CA LEU A 111 5.03 8.02 -10.92
C LEU A 111 4.32 9.09 -11.77
N GLN A 112 4.46 8.98 -13.08
CA GLN A 112 3.72 9.78 -14.06
C GLN A 112 2.52 8.98 -14.59
N LEU A 113 1.33 9.58 -14.51
CA LEU A 113 0.04 9.04 -14.97
C LEU A 113 -0.55 9.97 -16.03
N GLY A 114 -0.09 9.83 -17.28
CA GLY A 114 -0.44 10.76 -18.35
C GLY A 114 0.14 12.15 -18.08
N ARG A 115 -0.70 13.15 -17.81
CA ARG A 115 -0.28 14.52 -17.44
C ARG A 115 -0.21 14.75 -15.94
N SER A 116 -0.63 13.78 -15.14
CA SER A 116 -0.69 13.86 -13.68
C SER A 116 0.54 13.21 -13.05
N ARG A 117 0.99 13.76 -11.94
CA ARG A 117 2.12 13.24 -11.17
C ARG A 117 1.61 12.66 -9.84
N LEU A 118 2.04 11.46 -9.51
CA LEU A 118 1.71 10.76 -8.27
C LEU A 118 3.00 10.49 -7.50
N GLU A 119 3.09 11.02 -6.29
CA GLU A 119 4.20 10.74 -5.37
C GLU A 119 3.74 9.71 -4.35
N VAL A 120 4.42 8.57 -4.29
CA VAL A 120 4.02 7.40 -3.52
C VAL A 120 4.99 7.17 -2.36
N PHE A 121 4.45 7.11 -1.15
CA PHE A 121 5.17 6.84 0.09
C PHE A 121 4.65 5.52 0.66
N VAL A 122 5.45 4.46 0.54
CA VAL A 122 5.14 3.13 1.11
C VAL A 122 5.92 2.94 2.40
N TYR A 123 5.21 2.88 3.51
CA TYR A 123 5.80 2.70 4.85
C TYR A 123 5.95 1.22 5.19
N GLN A 124 6.81 0.91 6.17
CA GLN A 124 6.93 -0.44 6.70
C GLN A 124 5.64 -0.91 7.40
N SER A 125 4.92 0.02 8.02
CA SER A 125 3.65 -0.25 8.69
C SER A 125 2.65 0.89 8.54
N GLU A 126 1.36 0.58 8.76
CA GLU A 126 0.30 1.60 8.82
C GLU A 126 0.50 2.57 9.98
N ALA A 127 1.08 2.11 11.11
CA ALA A 127 1.35 2.96 12.25
C ALA A 127 2.39 4.05 11.92
N ASP A 128 3.43 3.71 11.16
CA ASP A 128 4.44 4.69 10.73
C ASP A 128 3.82 5.74 9.80
N MET A 129 3.01 5.31 8.84
CA MET A 129 2.25 6.21 7.96
C MET A 129 1.33 7.13 8.79
N ALA A 130 0.57 6.58 9.73
CA ALA A 130 -0.35 7.35 10.56
C ALA A 130 0.36 8.41 11.41
N ARG A 131 1.54 8.09 11.97
CA ARG A 131 2.36 9.07 12.72
C ARG A 131 2.82 10.23 11.86
N ASP A 132 3.18 9.98 10.61
CA ASP A 132 3.60 11.02 9.69
C ASP A 132 2.42 11.89 9.27
N ILE A 133 1.30 11.28 8.87
CA ILE A 133 0.09 12.03 8.48
C ILE A 133 -0.47 12.87 9.63
N ALA A 134 -0.40 12.39 10.89
CA ALA A 134 -0.87 13.13 12.05
C ALA A 134 -0.12 14.46 12.28
N ARG A 135 1.08 14.62 11.72
CA ARG A 135 1.88 15.85 11.80
C ARG A 135 1.69 16.76 10.59
N LEU A 136 0.85 16.39 9.63
CA LEU A 136 0.59 17.16 8.41
C LEU A 136 -0.74 17.91 8.50
N ASP A 137 -0.76 19.11 7.93
CA ASP A 137 -2.00 19.68 7.40
C ASP A 137 -2.38 18.89 6.14
N THR A 138 -3.45 18.12 6.21
CA THR A 138 -3.89 17.21 5.14
C THR A 138 -4.45 17.94 3.91
N LEU A 139 -4.84 19.22 4.03
CA LEU A 139 -5.31 20.02 2.89
C LEU A 139 -4.15 20.57 2.08
N ARG A 140 -3.03 20.88 2.75
CA ARG A 140 -1.82 21.41 2.12
C ARG A 140 -0.76 20.34 1.85
N VAL A 141 -0.90 19.18 2.48
CA VAL A 141 0.04 18.07 2.45
C VAL A 141 1.44 18.54 2.86
N ALA A 142 1.50 19.25 3.98
CA ALA A 142 2.71 19.87 4.51
C ALA A 142 2.63 19.99 6.04
N PRO A 143 3.77 20.08 6.75
CA PRO A 143 3.75 20.42 8.17
C PRO A 143 3.07 21.78 8.41
N PRO A 144 2.41 21.98 9.56
CA PRO A 144 1.86 23.27 9.95
C PRO A 144 2.92 24.38 9.90
N GLY A 145 2.56 25.55 9.37
CA GLY A 145 3.47 26.70 9.26
C GLY A 145 4.52 26.59 8.14
N VAL A 146 4.62 25.46 7.44
CA VAL A 146 5.48 25.30 6.26
C VAL A 146 4.67 25.57 5.01
N GLN A 147 5.19 26.42 4.12
CA GLN A 147 4.60 26.63 2.80
C GLN A 147 5.06 25.51 1.86
N PRO A 148 4.18 24.61 1.41
CA PRO A 148 4.59 23.59 0.46
C PRO A 148 4.82 24.16 -0.94
N LEU A 149 5.79 23.58 -1.63
CA LEU A 149 6.08 23.82 -3.05
C LEU A 149 5.36 22.76 -3.90
N TRP A 150 4.08 23.00 -4.16
CA TRP A 150 3.28 22.22 -5.11
C TRP A 150 2.91 23.10 -6.31
N ASP A 151 3.07 22.59 -7.53
CA ASP A 151 2.71 23.31 -8.75
C ASP A 151 1.19 23.42 -8.95
N VAL A 152 0.44 22.51 -8.33
CA VAL A 152 -1.03 22.42 -8.36
C VAL A 152 -1.53 21.96 -6.98
N THR A 153 -2.82 22.15 -6.71
CA THR A 153 -3.44 21.68 -5.46
C THR A 153 -3.25 20.17 -5.30
N PRO A 154 -2.59 19.71 -4.23
CA PRO A 154 -2.36 18.29 -3.99
C PRO A 154 -3.64 17.61 -3.47
N MET A 155 -3.78 16.33 -3.81
CA MET A 155 -4.75 15.43 -3.19
C MET A 155 -4.01 14.33 -2.43
N LEU A 156 -4.23 14.25 -1.12
CA LEU A 156 -3.69 13.19 -0.28
C LEU A 156 -4.62 11.95 -0.32
N ILE A 157 -4.05 10.81 -0.66
CA ILE A 157 -4.71 9.50 -0.68
C ILE A 157 -4.02 8.61 0.36
N ARG A 158 -4.79 7.84 1.12
CA ARG A 158 -4.30 6.96 2.19
C ARG A 158 -4.94 5.57 2.08
N SER A 159 -4.16 4.52 2.28
CA SER A 159 -4.65 3.13 2.32
C SER A 159 -3.64 2.22 3.02
N GLY A 160 -3.95 1.66 4.20
CA GLY A 160 -3.01 0.81 4.94
C GLY A 160 -1.66 1.50 5.22
N ASN A 161 -0.54 0.91 4.79
CA ASN A 161 0.81 1.50 4.89
C ASN A 161 1.17 2.49 3.76
N LEU A 162 0.22 2.87 2.89
CA LEU A 162 0.42 3.78 1.78
C LEU A 162 -0.07 5.19 2.11
N ALA A 163 0.77 6.19 1.83
CA ALA A 163 0.32 7.55 1.56
C ALA A 163 0.72 7.93 0.13
N ALA A 164 -0.17 8.58 -0.59
CA ALA A 164 0.12 9.06 -1.94
C ALA A 164 -0.36 10.49 -2.12
N VAL A 165 0.43 11.30 -2.83
CA VAL A 165 0.14 12.70 -3.13
C VAL A 165 -0.04 12.82 -4.63
N LEU A 166 -1.28 13.08 -5.05
CA LEU A 166 -1.60 13.26 -6.45
C LEU A 166 -1.63 14.75 -6.81
N LEU A 167 -0.89 15.09 -7.85
CA LEU A 167 -0.85 16.39 -8.48
C LEU A 167 -1.55 16.27 -9.85
N SER A 168 -2.82 16.69 -9.91
CA SER A 168 -3.67 16.58 -11.11
C SER A 168 -4.62 17.76 -11.20
N GLN A 169 -4.84 18.25 -12.41
CA GLN A 169 -5.89 19.23 -12.72
C GLN A 169 -7.19 18.56 -13.23
N ASN A 170 -7.17 17.23 -13.42
CA ASN A 170 -8.31 16.47 -13.90
C ASN A 170 -8.99 15.73 -12.74
N ALA A 171 -10.14 16.25 -12.30
CA ALA A 171 -10.90 15.70 -11.18
C ALA A 171 -11.34 14.24 -11.40
N ARG A 172 -11.81 13.90 -12.62
CA ARG A 172 -12.20 12.52 -12.96
C ARG A 172 -11.02 11.55 -12.90
N GLN A 173 -9.87 11.97 -13.41
CA GLN A 173 -8.66 11.16 -13.32
C GLN A 173 -8.25 10.98 -11.85
N ALA A 174 -8.32 12.05 -11.05
CA ALA A 174 -7.95 12.02 -9.64
C ALA A 174 -8.84 11.07 -8.83
N GLU A 175 -10.15 11.13 -9.03
CA GLU A 175 -11.11 10.23 -8.40
C GLU A 175 -10.82 8.77 -8.76
N ARG A 176 -10.55 8.47 -10.04
CA ARG A 176 -10.21 7.10 -10.47
C ARG A 176 -8.91 6.59 -9.85
N VAL A 177 -7.90 7.46 -9.70
CA VAL A 177 -6.64 7.09 -9.02
C VAL A 177 -6.92 6.82 -7.53
N ALA A 178 -7.69 7.68 -6.87
CA ALA A 178 -8.08 7.49 -5.49
C ALA A 178 -8.80 6.16 -5.29
N LEU A 179 -9.83 5.87 -6.10
CA LEU A 179 -10.56 4.59 -6.04
C LEU A 179 -9.65 3.37 -6.26
N ALA A 180 -8.72 3.45 -7.21
CA ALA A 180 -7.80 2.35 -7.48
C ALA A 180 -6.88 2.04 -6.27
N LEU A 181 -6.40 3.09 -5.58
CA LEU A 181 -5.51 2.96 -4.43
C LEU A 181 -6.27 2.70 -3.12
N THR A 182 -7.51 3.14 -2.97
CA THR A 182 -8.31 2.86 -1.76
C THR A 182 -8.98 1.50 -1.80
N ALA A 183 -9.05 0.83 -2.95
CA ALA A 183 -9.48 -0.56 -3.07
C ALA A 183 -8.62 -1.58 -2.29
N GLY A 184 -7.51 -1.13 -1.69
CA GLY A 184 -6.67 -1.93 -0.80
C GLY A 184 -5.54 -2.68 -1.51
N ALA A 185 -4.54 -3.07 -0.72
CA ALA A 185 -3.39 -3.83 -1.19
C ALA A 185 -3.77 -5.26 -1.60
N PRO A 186 -2.92 -5.95 -2.39
CA PRO A 186 -3.14 -7.35 -2.72
C PRO A 186 -3.24 -8.22 -1.47
N GLN A 187 -4.35 -8.95 -1.35
CA GLN A 187 -4.62 -9.81 -0.21
C GLN A 187 -3.75 -11.07 -0.23
N PRO A 188 -3.29 -11.56 0.92
CA PRO A 188 -2.60 -12.85 0.99
C PRO A 188 -3.42 -13.96 0.35
N GLY A 189 -2.77 -14.80 -0.47
CA GLY A 189 -3.43 -15.92 -1.15
C GLY A 189 -4.26 -15.54 -2.38
N SER A 190 -4.37 -14.26 -2.74
CA SER A 190 -4.99 -13.87 -4.02
C SER A 190 -4.13 -14.31 -5.22
N PRO A 191 -4.74 -14.78 -6.34
CA PRO A 191 -4.01 -15.19 -7.52
C PRO A 191 -3.17 -14.03 -8.09
N ARG A 192 -1.97 -14.37 -8.59
CA ARG A 192 -1.01 -13.42 -9.17
C ARG A 192 -1.41 -12.97 -10.56
#